data_AF-A0A4P9YF76-F1
#
_entry.id   AF-A0A4P9YF76-F1
#
_cell.length_a   1.000
_cell.length_b   1.000
_cell.length_c   1.000
_cell.angle_alpha   90.00
_cell.angle_beta   90.00
_cell.angle_gamma   90.00
#
_symmetry.space_group_name_H-M   'P 1'
#
loop_
_entity.id
_entity.type
_entity.pdbx_description
1 polymer ?
#
loop_
_entity_poly.entity_id
_entity_poly.type
_entity_poly.pdbx_seq_one_letter_code
_entity_poly.pdbx_strand_id
1 'polypeptide(L)'
;VSCARVPKFTVIVGGSFGAGNYGMCGRAFSPRFLWMWPNARISVMGGEQAANVLAQIKRDAKTKRKESVRLINQFKKPIYEQYEREGSPYYSSARLWDDGIIRPQDTRKVLGLAV
;
A
#
# COMPACT_ATOMS: atom_id res chain seq x y z
N VAL A 1 -11.68 12.43 9.43
CA VAL A 1 -11.42 11.11 10.05
C VAL A 1 -10.87 11.21 11.46
N SER A 2 -9.81 12.00 11.70
CA SER A 2 -9.15 12.15 13.00
C SER A 2 -10.08 12.56 14.15
N CYS A 3 -11.03 13.47 13.92
CA CYS A 3 -11.91 13.98 14.98
C CYS A 3 -13.15 13.10 15.26
N ALA A 4 -13.41 12.08 14.43
CA ALA A 4 -14.60 11.26 14.57
C ALA A 4 -14.47 10.31 15.78
N ARG A 5 -15.43 10.39 16.70
CA ARG A 5 -15.50 9.57 17.93
C ARG A 5 -16.42 8.35 17.83
N VAL A 6 -17.14 8.21 16.71
CA VAL A 6 -17.95 7.02 16.42
C VAL A 6 -17.06 5.80 16.16
N PRO A 7 -17.57 4.57 16.34
CA PRO A 7 -16.87 3.37 15.87
C PRO A 7 -16.52 3.49 14.39
N LYS A 8 -15.25 3.24 14.05
CA LYS A 8 -14.73 3.24 12.68
C LYS A 8 -14.23 1.84 12.34
N PHE A 9 -14.57 1.36 11.16
CA PHE A 9 -14.13 0.07 10.65
C PHE A 9 -13.55 0.30 9.25
N THR A 10 -12.43 -0.35 8.95
CA THR A 10 -11.74 -0.18 7.67
C THR A 10 -11.56 -1.56 7.02
N VAL A 11 -11.87 -1.65 5.72
CA VAL A 11 -11.56 -2.82 4.91
C VAL A 11 -10.81 -2.36 3.67
N ILE A 12 -9.56 -2.80 3.51
CA ILE A 12 -8.78 -2.53 2.31
C ILE A 12 -9.15 -3.57 1.26
N VAL A 13 -9.99 -3.17 0.29
CA VAL A 13 -10.50 -4.03 -0.79
C VAL A 13 -9.64 -4.01 -2.05
N GLY A 14 -8.67 -3.09 -2.14
CA GLY A 14 -7.85 -2.86 -3.31
C GLY A 14 -6.54 -2.13 -2.96
N GLY A 15 -6.23 -1.06 -3.68
CA GLY A 15 -5.04 -0.24 -3.41
C GLY A 15 -5.23 0.72 -2.24
N SER A 16 -4.28 0.74 -1.30
CA SER A 16 -4.19 1.73 -0.23
C SER A 16 -2.84 2.43 -0.32
N PHE A 17 -2.81 3.59 -0.98
CA PHE A 17 -1.58 4.28 -1.32
C PHE A 17 -1.54 5.72 -0.80
N GLY A 18 -0.42 6.08 -0.18
CA GLY A 18 -0.07 7.45 0.18
C GLY A 18 -1.16 8.17 1.00
N ALA A 19 -1.44 9.42 0.64
CA ALA A 19 -2.42 10.25 1.35
C ALA A 19 -3.85 9.68 1.33
N GLY A 20 -4.18 8.84 0.34
CA GLY A 20 -5.47 8.16 0.28
C GLY A 20 -5.68 7.21 1.47
N ASN A 21 -4.62 6.55 1.95
CA ASN A 21 -4.67 5.73 3.16
C ASN A 21 -5.13 6.56 4.38
N TYR A 22 -4.62 7.78 4.51
CA TYR A 22 -4.98 8.68 5.60
C TYR A 22 -6.42 9.18 5.52
N GLY A 23 -6.83 9.61 4.32
CA GLY A 23 -8.20 10.07 4.07
C GLY A 23 -9.26 8.99 4.29
N MET A 24 -8.90 7.72 4.07
CA MET A 24 -9.79 6.56 4.17
C MET A 24 -9.68 5.78 5.49
N CYS A 25 -9.22 6.43 6.57
CA CYS A 25 -9.11 5.83 7.91
C CYS A 25 -8.19 4.60 7.95
N GLY A 26 -6.99 4.73 7.39
CA GLY A 26 -5.90 3.76 7.55
C GLY A 26 -5.46 3.60 9.01
N ARG A 27 -4.47 2.72 9.24
CA ARG A 27 -4.07 2.26 10.59
C ARG A 27 -3.77 3.40 11.57
N ALA A 28 -3.14 4.47 11.10
CA ALA A 28 -2.78 5.63 11.92
C ALA A 28 -3.99 6.42 12.49
N PHE A 29 -5.19 6.18 11.97
CA PHE A 29 -6.42 6.85 12.41
C PHE A 29 -7.27 6.00 13.36
N SER A 30 -6.71 4.90 13.86
CA SER A 30 -7.28 4.03 14.89
C SER A 30 -8.73 3.64 14.61
N PRO A 31 -9.02 2.93 13.50
CA PRO A 31 -10.28 2.18 13.41
C PRO A 31 -10.30 1.11 14.51
N ARG A 32 -11.50 0.72 14.96
CA ARG A 32 -11.66 -0.40 15.92
C ARG A 32 -11.06 -1.67 15.36
N PHE A 33 -11.30 -1.91 14.07
CA PHE A 33 -10.68 -2.97 13.30
C PHE A 33 -10.37 -2.50 11.89
N LEU A 34 -9.25 -2.99 11.35
CA LEU A 34 -8.81 -2.81 9.98
C LEU A 34 -8.51 -4.17 9.38
N TRP A 35 -9.19 -4.55 8.30
CA TRP A 35 -8.90 -5.80 7.57
C TRP A 35 -8.39 -5.54 6.17
N MET A 36 -7.76 -6.55 5.58
CA MET A 36 -7.36 -6.54 4.17
C MET A 36 -7.97 -7.71 3.40
N TRP A 37 -8.27 -7.49 2.13
CA TRP A 37 -8.55 -8.57 1.20
C TRP A 37 -7.26 -9.16 0.62
N PRO A 38 -7.27 -10.41 0.12
CA PRO A 38 -6.06 -11.08 -0.39
C PRO A 38 -5.50 -10.42 -1.66
N ASN A 39 -6.34 -9.72 -2.43
CA ASN A 39 -5.93 -8.97 -3.63
C ASN A 39 -5.43 -7.55 -3.32
N ALA A 40 -5.58 -7.08 -2.08
CA ALA A 40 -5.24 -5.70 -1.73
C ALA A 40 -3.73 -5.43 -1.83
N ARG A 41 -3.36 -4.16 -1.95
CA ARG A 41 -1.96 -3.70 -1.89
C ARG A 41 -1.88 -2.45 -1.04
N ILE A 42 -0.86 -2.36 -0.19
CA ILE A 42 -0.62 -1.19 0.68
C ILE A 42 0.81 -0.68 0.53
N SER A 43 0.98 0.61 0.27
CA SER A 43 2.33 1.22 0.21
C SER A 43 2.24 2.75 0.27
N VAL A 44 3.39 3.43 0.32
CA VAL A 44 3.45 4.90 0.18
C VAL A 44 2.98 5.36 -1.20
N MET A 45 3.22 4.57 -2.25
CA MET A 45 2.75 4.81 -3.62
C MET A 45 2.80 3.50 -4.42
N GLY A 46 2.31 3.49 -5.67
CA GLY A 46 2.44 2.32 -6.54
C GLY A 46 3.91 2.02 -6.89
N GLY A 47 4.29 0.75 -6.99
CA GLY A 47 5.68 0.35 -7.26
C GLY A 47 6.23 0.89 -8.58
N GLU A 48 5.41 0.94 -9.63
CA GLU A 48 5.77 1.54 -10.90
C GLU A 48 6.02 3.06 -10.79
N GLN A 49 5.18 3.75 -10.00
CA GLN A 49 5.34 5.19 -9.74
C GLN A 49 6.65 5.47 -9.01
N ALA A 50 6.95 4.70 -7.94
CA ALA A 50 8.18 4.83 -7.18
C ALA A 50 9.42 4.58 -8.05
N ALA A 51 9.41 3.52 -8.85
CA ALA A 51 10.50 3.18 -9.74
C ALA A 51 10.72 4.27 -10.82
N ASN A 52 9.64 4.85 -11.35
CA ASN A 52 9.72 5.93 -12.34
C ASN A 52 10.33 7.20 -11.74
N VAL A 53 9.88 7.62 -10.55
CA VAL A 53 10.37 8.82 -9.86
C VAL A 53 11.86 8.67 -9.50
N LEU A 54 12.25 7.53 -8.90
CA LEU A 54 13.65 7.28 -8.55
C LEU A 54 14.56 7.21 -9.79
N ALA A 55 14.07 6.62 -10.89
CA ALA A 55 14.79 6.60 -12.16
C ALA A 55 14.91 7.98 -12.82
N GLN A 56 13.98 8.90 -12.55
CA GLN A 56 14.06 10.28 -13.02
C GLN A 56 15.08 11.08 -12.20
N ILE A 57 15.01 11.02 -10.87
CA ILE A 57 15.97 11.68 -9.97
C ILE A 57 17.41 11.26 -10.28
N LYS A 58 17.65 9.96 -10.52
CA LYS A 58 18.97 9.44 -10.90
C LYS A 58 19.47 10.00 -12.24
N ARG A 59 18.57 10.20 -13.21
CA ARG A 59 18.91 10.81 -14.50
C ARG A 59 19.26 12.28 -14.35
N ASP A 60 18.52 13.01 -13.52
CA ASP A 60 18.75 14.44 -13.30
C ASP A 60 20.04 14.70 -12.50
N ALA A 61 20.41 13.78 -11.59
CA ALA A 61 21.66 13.85 -10.82
C ALA A 61 22.92 13.52 -11.63
N LYS A 62 22.82 12.73 -12.70
CA LYS A 62 23.95 12.46 -13.60
C LYS A 62 23.99 13.51 -14.71
N THR A 63 25.13 14.17 -14.89
CA THR A 63 25.36 15.20 -15.92
C THR A 63 25.02 14.69 -17.33
N LYS A 64 23.80 14.97 -17.83
CA LYS A 64 23.26 14.80 -19.20
C LYS A 64 23.75 13.60 -20.05
N ARG A 65 24.21 12.50 -19.47
CA ARG A 65 24.51 11.27 -20.22
C ARG A 65 23.21 10.51 -20.42
N LYS A 66 22.83 10.29 -21.68
CA LYS A 66 21.71 9.42 -22.03
C LYS A 66 22.05 7.99 -21.56
N GLU A 67 21.43 7.55 -20.47
CA GLU A 67 21.48 6.15 -20.07
C GLU A 67 20.64 5.30 -21.04
N SER A 68 21.10 4.09 -21.34
CA SER A 68 20.35 3.18 -22.20
C SER A 68 19.07 2.72 -21.51
N VAL A 69 18.01 2.48 -22.30
CA VAL A 69 16.72 1.97 -21.79
C VAL A 69 16.91 0.69 -20.97
N ARG A 70 17.87 -0.15 -21.35
CA ARG A 70 18.24 -1.38 -20.62
C ARG A 70 18.72 -1.10 -19.20
N LEU A 71 19.60 -0.11 -18.99
CA LEU A 71 20.11 0.25 -17.67
C LEU A 71 19.00 0.85 -16.79
N ILE A 72 18.09 1.62 -17.37
CA ILE A 72 16.94 2.19 -16.65
C ILE A 72 16.02 1.06 -16.18
N ASN A 73 15.71 0.09 -17.04
CA ASN A 73 14.86 -1.04 -16.69
C ASN A 73 15.51 -1.93 -15.62
N GLN A 74 16.82 -2.18 -15.71
CA GLN A 74 17.57 -2.89 -14.68
C GLN A 74 17.55 -2.16 -13.33
N PHE A 75 17.54 -0.83 -13.33
CA PHE A 75 17.43 -0.03 -12.11
C PHE A 75 16.02 -0.05 -11.51
N LYS A 76 14.98 -0.01 -12.35
CA LYS A 76 13.58 -0.02 -11.91
C LYS A 76 13.14 -1.38 -11.35
N LYS A 77 13.64 -2.48 -11.92
CA LYS A 77 13.25 -3.85 -11.55
C LYS A 77 13.32 -4.15 -10.04
N PRO A 78 14.45 -3.94 -9.33
CA PRO A 78 14.52 -4.23 -7.90
C PRO A 78 13.58 -3.34 -7.06
N ILE A 79 13.34 -2.10 -7.49
CA ILE A 79 12.40 -1.19 -6.80
C ILE A 79 10.98 -1.72 -6.94
N TYR A 80 10.59 -2.13 -8.14
CA TYR A 80 9.28 -2.72 -8.39
C TYR A 80 9.08 -4.00 -7.55
N GLU A 81 10.06 -4.90 -7.56
CA GLU A 81 10.01 -6.15 -6.78
C GLU A 81 9.92 -5.89 -5.28
N GLN A 82 10.62 -4.88 -4.77
CA GLN A 82 10.52 -4.47 -3.37
C GLN A 82 9.09 -4.03 -3.03
N TYR A 83 8.48 -3.17 -3.86
CA TYR A 83 7.13 -2.66 -3.63
C TYR A 83 6.07 -3.76 -3.74
N GLU A 84 6.21 -4.70 -4.67
CA GLU A 84 5.29 -5.85 -4.77
C GLU A 84 5.38 -6.75 -3.53
N ARG A 85 6.60 -7.02 -3.07
CA ARG A 85 6.82 -7.84 -1.87
C ARG A 85 6.27 -7.16 -0.62
N GLU A 86 6.63 -5.90 -0.40
CA GLU A 86 6.31 -5.16 0.82
C GLU A 86 4.85 -4.67 0.83
N GLY A 87 4.24 -4.52 -0.35
CA GLY A 87 2.83 -4.15 -0.47
C GLY A 87 1.85 -5.30 -0.39
N SER A 88 2.33 -6.54 -0.31
CA SER A 88 1.49 -7.74 -0.18
C SER A 88 0.70 -7.72 1.14
N PRO A 89 -0.58 -8.17 1.15
CA PRO A 89 -1.36 -8.31 2.38
C PRO A 89 -0.67 -9.20 3.41
N TYR A 90 0.05 -10.24 2.96
CA TYR A 90 0.82 -11.11 3.86
C TYR A 90 1.96 -10.37 4.56
N TYR A 91 2.61 -9.43 3.86
CA TYR A 91 3.67 -8.62 4.44
C TYR A 91 3.13 -7.65 5.49
N SER A 92 1.97 -7.05 5.19
CA SER A 92 1.22 -6.14 6.06
C SER A 92 0.74 -6.84 7.34
N SER A 93 0.04 -7.97 7.19
CA SER A 93 -0.56 -8.71 8.30
C SER A 93 0.50 -9.29 9.24
N ALA A 94 1.65 -9.74 8.69
CA ALA A 94 2.80 -10.16 9.48
C ALA A 94 3.39 -9.05 10.37
N ARG A 95 3.02 -7.78 10.14
CA ARG A 95 3.48 -6.59 10.88
C ARG A 95 2.36 -5.88 11.63
N LEU A 96 1.18 -6.48 11.71
CA LEU A 96 0.01 -5.94 12.42
C LEU A 96 -0.43 -4.53 11.93
N TRP A 97 -0.17 -4.23 10.66
CA TRP A 97 -0.73 -3.02 10.02
C TRP A 97 -2.24 -3.15 9.79
N ASP A 98 -2.71 -4.39 9.70
CA ASP A 98 -4.09 -4.83 9.71
C ASP A 98 -4.30 -5.88 10.81
N ASP A 99 -5.56 -6.09 11.17
CA ASP A 99 -6.02 -7.06 12.16
C ASP A 99 -6.39 -8.41 11.50
N GLY A 100 -5.96 -8.61 10.25
CA GLY A 100 -6.08 -9.87 9.53
C GLY A 100 -6.50 -9.74 8.06
N ILE A 101 -6.09 -10.73 7.29
CA ILE A 101 -6.57 -10.95 5.92
C ILE A 101 -7.85 -11.78 5.98
N ILE A 102 -8.92 -11.29 5.35
CA ILE A 102 -10.22 -11.96 5.32
C ILE A 102 -10.60 -12.32 3.88
N ARG A 103 -11.39 -13.39 3.71
CA ARG A 103 -11.98 -13.70 2.41
C ARG A 103 -13.01 -12.62 2.05
N PRO A 104 -13.06 -12.15 0.79
CA PRO A 104 -14.02 -11.11 0.39
C PRO A 104 -15.47 -11.44 0.75
N GLN A 105 -15.90 -12.70 0.57
CA GLN A 105 -17.26 -13.13 0.93
C GLN A 105 -17.57 -13.08 2.43
N ASP A 106 -16.57 -13.14 3.31
CA ASP A 106 -16.77 -13.11 4.76
C ASP A 106 -16.91 -11.69 5.33
N THR A 107 -16.69 -10.65 4.51
CA THR A 107 -16.67 -9.24 4.94
C THR A 107 -17.93 -8.85 5.73
N ARG A 108 -19.12 -9.26 5.27
CA ARG A 108 -20.38 -8.97 5.97
C ARG A 108 -20.43 -9.60 7.35
N LYS A 109 -20.01 -10.87 7.46
CA LYS A 109 -20.00 -11.61 8.73
C LYS A 109 -19.02 -10.98 9.71
N VAL A 110 -17.81 -10.68 9.25
CA VAL A 110 -16.75 -10.06 10.08
C VAL A 110 -17.19 -8.68 10.58
N LEU A 111 -17.75 -7.83 9.71
CA LEU A 111 -18.27 -6.53 10.13
C LEU A 111 -19.45 -6.67 11.10
N GLY A 112 -20.37 -7.59 10.84
CA GLY A 112 -21.53 -7.82 11.71
C GLY A 112 -21.15 -8.29 13.13
N LEU A 113 -20.04 -8.99 13.29
CA LEU A 113 -19.50 -9.40 14.59
C LEU A 113 -18.71 -8.29 15.29
N ALA A 114 -18.28 -7.25 14.57
CA ALA A 114 -17.40 -6.22 15.08
C ALA A 114 -18.13 -4.93 15.52
N VAL A 115 -19.39 -4.76 15.11
CA VAL A 115 -20.26 -3.62 15.44
C VAL A 115 -20.48 -3.50 16.94
#